data_AF-S5Y0P9-F1
#
_entry.id   AF-S5Y0P9-F1
#
_cell.length_a   1.000
_cell.length_b   1.000
_cell.length_c   1.000
_cell.angle_alpha   90.00
_cell.angle_beta   90.00
_cell.angle_gamma   90.00
#
_symmetry.space_group_name_H-M   'P 1'
#
loop_
_entity.id
_entity.type
_entity.pdbx_description
1 polymer ?
#
loop_
_entity_poly.entity_id
_entity_poly.type
_entity_poly.pdbx_seq_one_letter_code
_entity_poly.pdbx_strand_id
1 'polypeptide(L)'
;MSANHGGNEMVDITIDANGFGSFYENVGNNGTDDTVTVNIGPNFSGTVTVDSQPSDGEYDDTIVNLPPGWKLVVINLSEDGSTEDPSFKDFSYEVFDADGNSVGTLSIRSNNIQGAPCFTSGTLILAENGDIPVEDLSVGDLIFTRDNGLQTVRWKGHRSIDLSAQPHLRPIRITAGALGSGVPSSDLMVSPQHRIFVSSGIAQRMFGAREILVAAKQLIAIDGIELASEMNAVTYFHILLDRHEIVLSNGAETESLYVGIEALRSLGTNARKEILEIFPELSDRLAQPDFARPVATGRLGRKLAARHAQNGRALVS
;
A
#
# COMPACT_ATOMS: atom_id res chain seq x y z
N MET A 1 -39.29 12.52 23.75
CA MET A 1 -39.37 11.39 22.79
C MET A 1 -38.06 11.40 22.02
N SER A 2 -37.29 10.33 22.15
CA SER A 2 -35.90 10.23 21.70
C SER A 2 -35.72 10.46 20.21
N ALA A 3 -34.67 11.19 19.88
CA ALA A 3 -34.07 11.26 18.56
C ALA A 3 -33.45 9.90 18.20
N ASN A 4 -33.61 9.48 16.94
CA ASN A 4 -32.89 8.36 16.37
C ASN A 4 -31.99 8.92 15.26
N HIS A 5 -30.77 9.32 15.60
CA HIS A 5 -29.69 9.54 14.63
C HIS A 5 -28.97 8.19 14.49
N GLY A 6 -29.37 7.41 13.50
CA GLY A 6 -28.61 6.24 13.08
C GLY A 6 -27.29 6.73 12.49
N GLY A 7 -26.18 6.36 13.13
CA GLY A 7 -24.85 6.68 12.63
C GLY A 7 -24.60 5.97 11.30
N ASN A 8 -24.21 6.73 10.27
CA ASN A 8 -23.57 6.19 9.09
C ASN A 8 -22.16 5.75 9.48
N GLU A 9 -22.01 4.52 9.99
CA GLU A 9 -20.72 3.84 10.01
C GLU A 9 -20.45 3.33 8.59
N MET A 10 -19.59 4.02 7.84
CA MET A 10 -19.04 3.48 6.59
C MET A 10 -18.09 2.32 6.92
N VAL A 11 -18.34 1.17 6.28
CA VAL A 11 -17.65 -0.12 6.44
C VAL A 11 -16.74 -0.29 5.24
N ASP A 12 -15.52 -0.87 5.39
CA ASP A 12 -14.69 -1.30 4.24
C ASP A 12 -15.60 -1.93 3.18
N ILE A 13 -15.63 -1.36 1.99
CA ILE A 13 -16.60 -1.80 0.99
C ILE A 13 -15.98 -2.95 0.22
N THR A 14 -16.56 -4.14 0.38
CA THR A 14 -16.18 -5.30 -0.40
C THR A 14 -17.22 -5.52 -1.48
N ILE A 15 -16.82 -5.28 -2.73
CA ILE A 15 -17.60 -5.68 -3.89
C ILE A 15 -17.29 -7.16 -4.12
N ASP A 16 -18.19 -8.01 -3.63
CA ASP A 16 -18.23 -9.42 -4.02
C ASP A 16 -18.87 -9.49 -5.41
N ALA A 17 -18.03 -9.74 -6.41
CA ALA A 17 -18.46 -9.79 -7.79
C ALA A 17 -18.60 -11.25 -8.27
N ASN A 18 -19.07 -12.16 -7.41
CA ASN A 18 -19.35 -13.55 -7.80
C ASN A 18 -20.60 -13.64 -8.70
N GLY A 19 -20.43 -13.44 -10.01
CA GLY A 19 -21.50 -13.61 -11.00
C GLY A 19 -21.39 -12.71 -12.23
N PHE A 20 -22.35 -12.84 -13.14
CA PHE A 20 -22.41 -12.01 -14.35
C PHE A 20 -23.08 -10.66 -14.06
N GLY A 21 -22.43 -9.54 -14.43
CA GLY A 21 -23.06 -8.23 -14.36
C GLY A 21 -22.09 -7.06 -14.24
N SER A 22 -22.68 -5.88 -14.05
CA SER A 22 -21.98 -4.66 -13.65
C SER A 22 -22.27 -4.42 -12.18
N PHE A 23 -21.22 -4.35 -11.38
CA PHE A 23 -21.26 -4.05 -9.96
C PHE A 23 -20.70 -2.65 -9.78
N TYR A 24 -21.47 -1.78 -9.15
CA TYR A 24 -21.12 -0.38 -8.97
C TYR A 24 -21.23 -0.05 -7.50
N GLU A 25 -20.20 0.57 -6.96
CA GLU A 25 -20.22 1.14 -5.63
C GLU A 25 -19.76 2.60 -5.64
N ASN A 26 -20.53 3.44 -4.96
CA ASN A 26 -20.12 4.79 -4.60
C ASN A 26 -19.51 4.75 -3.19
N VAL A 27 -18.26 5.18 -3.09
CA VAL A 27 -17.45 5.04 -1.87
C VAL A 27 -17.36 6.38 -1.12
N GLY A 28 -17.69 7.49 -1.78
CA GLY A 28 -17.65 8.83 -1.19
C GLY A 28 -18.99 9.27 -0.60
N ASN A 29 -18.95 10.07 0.47
CA ASN A 29 -20.14 10.75 1.01
C ASN A 29 -20.45 12.10 0.30
N ASN A 30 -19.63 12.51 -0.69
CA ASN A 30 -19.66 13.86 -1.26
C ASN A 30 -19.97 13.98 -2.77
N GLY A 31 -20.39 12.93 -3.47
CA GLY A 31 -20.70 13.08 -4.89
C GLY A 31 -20.71 11.79 -5.69
N THR A 32 -20.53 11.90 -7.01
CA THR A 32 -20.31 10.78 -7.96
C THR A 32 -18.82 10.61 -8.29
N ASP A 33 -17.96 11.13 -7.42
CA ASP A 33 -16.57 11.48 -7.66
C ASP A 33 -15.59 10.37 -7.29
N ASP A 34 -15.92 9.57 -6.26
CA ASP A 34 -15.19 8.35 -5.87
C ASP A 34 -16.03 7.09 -6.14
N THR A 35 -15.71 6.38 -7.22
CA THR A 35 -16.51 5.25 -7.69
C THR A 35 -15.66 4.05 -8.08
N VAL A 36 -16.15 2.86 -7.74
CA VAL A 36 -15.59 1.60 -8.22
C VAL A 36 -16.66 0.89 -9.04
N THR A 37 -16.31 0.56 -10.28
CA THR A 37 -17.16 -0.16 -11.21
C THR A 37 -16.48 -1.45 -11.65
N VAL A 38 -17.13 -2.59 -11.46
CA VAL A 38 -16.64 -3.92 -11.85
C VAL A 38 -17.60 -4.48 -12.90
N ASN A 39 -17.17 -4.59 -14.15
CA ASN A 39 -17.96 -5.16 -15.24
C ASN A 39 -17.41 -6.54 -15.59
N ILE A 40 -18.15 -7.60 -15.30
CA ILE A 40 -17.59 -8.95 -15.38
C ILE A 40 -18.53 -9.94 -16.06
N GLY A 41 -17.90 -10.84 -16.81
CA GLY A 41 -18.48 -11.98 -17.48
C GLY A 41 -18.86 -13.10 -16.50
N PRO A 42 -19.58 -14.12 -16.97
CA PRO A 42 -20.23 -15.14 -16.14
C PRO A 42 -19.30 -16.03 -15.30
N ASN A 43 -17.99 -15.96 -15.50
CA ASN A 43 -17.02 -16.82 -14.82
C ASN A 43 -16.14 -16.07 -13.79
N PHE A 44 -16.33 -14.76 -13.59
CA PHE A 44 -15.56 -14.04 -12.60
C PHE A 44 -15.90 -14.50 -11.17
N SER A 45 -14.84 -14.80 -10.42
CA SER A 45 -14.88 -14.90 -8.96
C SER A 45 -13.74 -14.04 -8.42
N GLY A 46 -13.95 -13.34 -7.32
CA GLY A 46 -12.97 -12.39 -6.78
C GLY A 46 -13.65 -11.31 -5.94
N THR A 47 -12.86 -10.57 -5.18
CA THR A 47 -13.38 -9.49 -4.33
C THR A 47 -12.55 -8.24 -4.50
N VAL A 48 -13.21 -7.12 -4.76
CA VAL A 48 -12.56 -5.80 -4.71
C VAL A 48 -12.89 -5.19 -3.37
N THR A 49 -11.89 -5.03 -2.51
CA THR A 49 -12.01 -4.33 -1.25
C THR A 49 -11.50 -2.91 -1.42
N VAL A 50 -12.39 -1.97 -1.18
CA VAL A 50 -12.08 -0.55 -1.10
C VAL A 50 -12.06 -0.17 0.37
N ASP A 51 -10.91 0.28 0.85
CA ASP A 51 -10.80 0.89 2.17
C ASP A 51 -11.11 2.38 2.06
N SER A 52 -12.00 2.88 2.90
CA SER A 52 -12.44 4.29 2.91
C SER A 52 -12.50 4.81 4.33
N GLN A 53 -12.02 6.02 4.59
CA GLN A 53 -12.02 6.57 5.93
C GLN A 53 -13.39 7.20 6.28
N PRO A 54 -13.97 6.92 7.47
CA PRO A 54 -15.34 7.38 7.82
C PRO A 54 -15.48 8.89 8.09
N SER A 55 -14.40 9.68 8.08
CA SER A 55 -14.41 11.06 8.61
C SER A 55 -14.06 12.17 7.62
N ASP A 56 -13.42 11.85 6.50
CA ASP A 56 -13.09 12.81 5.43
C ASP A 56 -13.79 12.48 4.11
N GLY A 57 -14.28 11.23 3.94
CA GLY A 57 -14.85 10.77 2.69
C GLY A 57 -13.79 10.40 1.65
N GLU A 58 -12.53 10.24 2.07
CA GLU A 58 -11.43 9.92 1.17
C GLU A 58 -11.16 8.41 1.06
N TYR A 59 -10.70 8.04 -0.13
CA TYR A 59 -10.27 6.70 -0.50
C TYR A 59 -8.92 6.35 0.15
N ASP A 60 -8.82 5.24 0.89
CA ASP A 60 -7.60 4.89 1.63
C ASP A 60 -6.67 3.94 0.88
N ASP A 61 -7.20 2.85 0.33
CA ASP A 61 -6.46 1.80 -0.38
C ASP A 61 -7.43 0.96 -1.23
N THR A 62 -7.00 0.47 -2.39
CA THR A 62 -7.69 -0.55 -3.20
C THR A 62 -6.97 -1.87 -3.09
N ILE A 63 -7.60 -2.84 -2.44
CA ILE A 63 -7.11 -4.21 -2.45
C ILE A 63 -8.00 -5.02 -3.37
N VAL A 64 -7.47 -5.38 -4.54
CA VAL A 64 -8.15 -6.27 -5.47
C VAL A 64 -7.65 -7.69 -5.25
N ASN A 65 -8.47 -8.54 -4.63
CA ASN A 65 -8.16 -9.94 -4.42
C ASN A 65 -8.74 -10.77 -5.57
N LEU A 66 -7.87 -11.43 -6.32
CA LEU A 66 -8.24 -12.31 -7.42
C LEU A 66 -7.99 -13.77 -7.04
N PRO A 67 -8.74 -14.73 -7.61
CA PRO A 67 -8.45 -16.15 -7.45
C PRO A 67 -7.06 -16.50 -8.02
N PRO A 68 -6.47 -17.63 -7.57
CA PRO A 68 -5.19 -18.09 -8.10
C PRO A 68 -5.19 -18.17 -9.64
N GLY A 69 -4.17 -17.57 -10.27
CA GLY A 69 -3.98 -17.57 -11.73
C GLY A 69 -4.71 -16.45 -12.49
N TRP A 70 -5.66 -15.76 -11.86
CA TRP A 70 -6.36 -14.63 -12.47
C TRP A 70 -5.48 -13.37 -12.49
N LYS A 71 -5.74 -12.46 -13.44
CA LYS A 71 -4.92 -11.26 -13.64
C LYS A 71 -5.71 -10.04 -14.13
N LEU A 72 -5.14 -8.84 -13.97
CA LEU A 72 -5.73 -7.56 -14.39
C LEU A 72 -4.79 -6.79 -15.30
N VAL A 73 -5.14 -6.56 -16.55
CA VAL A 73 -4.32 -5.81 -17.50
C VAL A 73 -4.74 -4.36 -17.56
N VAL A 74 -3.83 -3.40 -17.32
CA VAL A 74 -4.17 -1.98 -17.41
C VAL A 74 -4.46 -1.58 -18.86
N ILE A 75 -5.66 -1.07 -19.14
CA ILE A 75 -6.08 -0.65 -20.48
C ILE A 75 -6.31 0.86 -20.60
N ASN A 76 -6.59 1.57 -19.49
CA ASN A 76 -6.68 3.02 -19.49
C ASN A 76 -6.17 3.62 -18.17
N LEU A 77 -5.51 4.76 -18.31
CA LEU A 77 -4.95 5.61 -17.28
C LEU A 77 -5.15 7.05 -17.73
N SER A 78 -6.12 7.74 -17.13
CA SER A 78 -6.26 9.18 -17.33
C SER A 78 -6.25 9.89 -15.99
N GLU A 79 -5.30 10.80 -15.84
CA GLU A 79 -5.42 11.92 -14.91
C GLU A 79 -6.33 12.94 -15.58
N ASP A 80 -7.41 13.34 -14.92
CA ASP A 80 -8.11 14.50 -15.40
C ASP A 80 -7.23 15.73 -15.17
N GLY A 81 -7.13 16.60 -16.18
CA GLY A 81 -6.38 17.85 -16.06
C GLY A 81 -7.08 18.87 -15.17
N SER A 82 -7.88 18.43 -14.20
CA SER A 82 -8.61 19.30 -13.30
C SER A 82 -7.64 20.03 -12.37
N THR A 83 -8.06 21.21 -11.91
CA THR A 83 -7.31 21.99 -10.93
C THR A 83 -7.67 21.59 -9.49
N GLU A 84 -8.45 20.53 -9.32
CA GLU A 84 -8.75 19.98 -8.00
C GLU A 84 -7.51 19.23 -7.49
N ASP A 85 -7.18 19.44 -6.22
CA ASP A 85 -6.04 18.80 -5.55
C ASP A 85 -6.58 17.85 -4.48
N PRO A 86 -6.36 16.53 -4.59
CA PRO A 86 -5.72 15.82 -5.72
C PRO A 86 -6.56 15.72 -7.01
N SER A 87 -5.89 15.69 -8.17
CA SER A 87 -6.54 15.49 -9.49
C SER A 87 -7.14 14.09 -9.61
N PHE A 88 -8.29 13.95 -10.26
CA PHE A 88 -8.92 12.63 -10.42
C PHE A 88 -8.07 11.72 -11.30
N LYS A 89 -8.01 10.45 -10.91
CA LYS A 89 -7.42 9.40 -11.73
C LYS A 89 -8.46 8.34 -12.07
N ASP A 90 -8.76 8.22 -13.35
CA ASP A 90 -9.57 7.15 -13.92
C ASP A 90 -8.65 6.00 -14.36
N PHE A 91 -8.82 4.86 -13.71
CA PHE A 91 -8.11 3.63 -14.04
C PHE A 91 -9.09 2.62 -14.63
N SER A 92 -8.70 1.95 -15.71
CA SER A 92 -9.43 0.80 -16.21
C SER A 92 -8.49 -0.38 -16.48
N TYR A 93 -8.95 -1.55 -16.10
CA TYR A 93 -8.29 -2.83 -16.24
C TYR A 93 -9.17 -3.77 -17.06
N GLU A 94 -8.56 -4.63 -17.87
CA GLU A 94 -9.18 -5.82 -18.41
C GLU A 94 -8.87 -7.00 -17.49
N VAL A 95 -9.88 -7.79 -17.12
CA VAL A 95 -9.72 -8.94 -16.25
C VAL A 95 -9.54 -10.19 -17.07
N PHE A 96 -8.56 -11.03 -16.72
CA PHE A 96 -8.37 -12.34 -17.33
C PHE A 96 -8.47 -13.46 -16.30
N ASP A 97 -9.09 -14.57 -16.71
CA ASP A 97 -9.14 -15.80 -15.92
C ASP A 97 -7.80 -16.55 -15.93
N ALA A 98 -7.73 -17.66 -15.19
CA ALA A 98 -6.53 -18.50 -15.08
C ALA A 98 -6.11 -19.16 -16.41
N ASP A 99 -7.03 -19.28 -17.38
CA ASP A 99 -6.77 -19.82 -18.71
C ASP A 99 -6.31 -18.72 -19.69
N GLY A 100 -6.30 -17.46 -19.25
CA GLY A 100 -5.88 -16.31 -20.04
C GLY A 100 -6.97 -15.76 -20.95
N ASN A 101 -8.25 -16.06 -20.70
CA ASN A 101 -9.36 -15.45 -21.42
C ASN A 101 -9.76 -14.12 -20.77
N SER A 102 -10.06 -13.11 -21.59
CA SER A 102 -10.66 -11.88 -21.10
C SER A 102 -12.09 -12.16 -20.61
N VAL A 103 -12.37 -11.76 -19.37
CA VAL A 103 -13.62 -12.02 -18.68
C VAL A 103 -14.28 -10.74 -18.16
N GLY A 104 -13.76 -9.55 -18.50
CA GLY A 104 -14.42 -8.30 -18.12
C GLY A 104 -13.47 -7.12 -17.98
N THR A 105 -13.97 -6.05 -17.35
CA THR A 105 -13.20 -4.87 -16.97
C THR A 105 -13.44 -4.45 -15.53
N LEU A 106 -12.42 -3.87 -14.91
CA LEU A 106 -12.51 -3.20 -13.62
C LEU A 106 -12.14 -1.73 -13.85
N SER A 107 -12.98 -0.80 -13.40
CA SER A 107 -12.69 0.63 -13.44
C SER A 107 -12.74 1.20 -12.04
N ILE A 108 -11.71 1.95 -11.68
CA ILE A 108 -11.58 2.61 -10.38
C ILE A 108 -11.34 4.09 -10.66
N ARG A 109 -12.25 4.92 -10.20
CA ARG A 109 -12.14 6.37 -10.21
C ARG A 109 -11.99 6.83 -8.77
N SER A 110 -10.86 7.47 -8.48
CA SER A 110 -10.62 8.05 -7.16
C SER A 110 -9.90 9.39 -7.29
N ASN A 111 -10.22 10.30 -6.39
CA ASN A 111 -9.45 11.52 -6.17
C ASN A 111 -8.14 11.23 -5.42
N ASN A 112 -8.01 10.17 -4.62
CA ASN A 112 -6.85 10.01 -3.74
C ASN A 112 -5.61 9.42 -4.46
N ILE A 113 -4.51 10.15 -4.35
CA ILE A 113 -3.17 9.71 -4.74
C ILE A 113 -2.43 9.32 -3.46
N GLN A 114 -2.77 8.18 -2.86
CA GLN A 114 -1.89 7.67 -1.81
C GLN A 114 -0.61 7.15 -2.46
N GLY A 115 0.50 7.81 -2.14
CA GLY A 115 1.79 7.51 -2.71
C GLY A 115 2.21 6.07 -2.41
N ALA A 116 2.91 5.45 -3.35
CA ALA A 116 3.53 4.15 -3.14
C ALA A 116 4.35 4.11 -1.83
N PRO A 117 4.60 2.90 -1.28
CA PRO A 117 5.53 2.73 -0.17
C PRO A 117 6.88 3.38 -0.45
N CYS A 118 7.30 4.32 0.40
CA CYS A 118 8.56 5.06 0.27
C CYS A 118 9.36 5.06 1.56
N PHE A 119 10.68 4.99 1.42
CA PHE A 119 11.64 5.35 2.46
C PHE A 119 11.98 6.84 2.37
N THR A 120 12.33 7.49 3.49
CA THR A 120 12.86 8.86 3.44
C THR A 120 14.38 8.86 3.26
N SER A 121 14.95 9.96 2.77
CA SER A 121 16.41 10.17 2.79
C SER A 121 16.98 9.87 4.19
N GLY A 122 18.14 9.23 4.24
CA GLY A 122 18.82 8.83 5.47
C GLY A 122 18.32 7.51 6.07
N THR A 123 17.27 6.90 5.52
CA THR A 123 16.88 5.54 5.92
C THR A 123 18.00 4.58 5.53
N LEU A 124 18.52 3.84 6.51
CA LEU A 124 19.53 2.82 6.36
C LEU A 124 18.89 1.51 5.93
N ILE A 125 19.34 0.95 4.81
CA ILE A 125 18.93 -0.37 4.31
C ILE A 125 20.08 -1.35 4.56
N LEU A 126 19.78 -2.51 5.15
CA LEU A 126 20.80 -3.53 5.40
C LEU A 126 21.23 -4.18 4.08
N ALA A 127 22.42 -3.82 3.61
CA ALA A 127 23.07 -4.42 2.44
C ALA A 127 24.05 -5.54 2.83
N GLU A 128 24.58 -6.25 1.84
CA GLU A 128 25.58 -7.32 2.03
C GLU A 128 26.75 -6.92 2.94
N ASN A 129 27.21 -5.67 2.82
CA ASN A 129 28.37 -5.15 3.55
C ASN A 129 28.01 -4.21 4.71
N GLY A 130 26.76 -4.27 5.18
CA GLY A 130 26.23 -3.46 6.28
C GLY A 130 25.20 -2.44 5.82
N ASP A 131 24.84 -1.53 6.71
CA ASP A 131 23.81 -0.52 6.47
C ASP A 131 24.27 0.54 5.46
N ILE A 132 23.46 0.79 4.42
CA ILE A 132 23.67 1.80 3.40
C ILE A 132 22.47 2.75 3.39
N PRO A 133 22.66 4.10 3.40
CA PRO A 133 21.56 5.04 3.18
C PRO A 133 20.84 4.76 1.86
N VAL A 134 19.52 4.81 1.85
CA VAL A 134 18.69 4.48 0.67
C VAL A 134 19.03 5.36 -0.54
N GLU A 135 19.44 6.62 -0.32
CA GLU A 135 19.91 7.52 -1.37
C GLU A 135 21.21 7.06 -2.05
N ASP A 136 22.04 6.28 -1.36
CA ASP A 136 23.33 5.79 -1.86
C ASP A 136 23.24 4.38 -2.48
N LEU A 137 22.15 3.65 -2.20
CA LEU A 137 21.90 2.31 -2.75
C LEU A 137 21.81 2.34 -4.28
N SER A 138 22.46 1.41 -4.98
CA SER A 138 22.50 1.37 -6.45
C SER A 138 21.79 0.13 -7.01
N VAL A 139 21.32 0.22 -8.26
CA VAL A 139 20.84 -0.96 -9.00
C VAL A 139 21.99 -1.95 -9.12
N GLY A 140 21.74 -3.20 -8.77
CA GLY A 140 22.75 -4.26 -8.68
C GLY A 140 23.24 -4.53 -7.26
N ASP A 141 23.01 -3.63 -6.29
CA ASP A 141 23.38 -3.88 -4.90
C ASP A 141 22.56 -5.03 -4.31
N LEU A 142 23.17 -5.78 -3.39
CA LEU A 142 22.53 -6.88 -2.68
C LEU A 142 22.07 -6.40 -1.30
N ILE A 143 20.76 -6.54 -1.03
CA ILE A 143 20.16 -6.21 0.26
C ILE A 143 19.57 -7.43 0.95
N PHE A 144 19.62 -7.45 2.28
CA PHE A 144 19.03 -8.53 3.05
C PHE A 144 17.51 -8.47 3.02
N THR A 145 16.90 -9.60 2.71
CA THR A 145 15.46 -9.85 2.85
C THR A 145 15.20 -10.97 3.84
N ARG A 146 14.04 -10.91 4.51
CA ARG A 146 13.67 -11.84 5.58
C ARG A 146 13.64 -13.30 5.11
N ASP A 147 13.02 -13.55 3.95
CA ASP A 147 12.68 -14.91 3.53
C ASP A 147 13.71 -15.49 2.54
N ASN A 148 14.36 -14.63 1.73
CA ASN A 148 15.16 -15.06 0.60
C ASN A 148 16.63 -14.62 0.67
N GLY A 149 17.10 -14.14 1.83
CA GLY A 149 18.49 -13.75 2.03
C GLY A 149 18.85 -12.51 1.20
N LEU A 150 20.06 -12.48 0.62
CA LEU A 150 20.50 -11.35 -0.21
C LEU A 150 19.76 -11.34 -1.55
N GLN A 151 19.07 -10.24 -1.84
CA GLN A 151 18.35 -10.00 -3.10
C GLN A 151 18.86 -8.75 -3.80
N THR A 152 18.85 -8.79 -5.13
CA THR A 152 19.38 -7.71 -5.97
C THR A 152 18.38 -6.57 -6.11
N VAL A 153 18.84 -5.35 -5.86
CA VAL A 153 18.12 -4.12 -6.19
C VAL A 153 18.00 -4.01 -7.70
N ARG A 154 16.78 -4.13 -8.22
CA ARG A 154 16.48 -4.09 -9.66
C ARG A 154 16.19 -2.69 -10.14
N TRP A 155 15.58 -1.88 -9.30
CA TRP A 155 15.33 -0.48 -9.59
C TRP A 155 15.28 0.34 -8.30
N LYS A 156 15.73 1.59 -8.39
CA LYS A 156 15.59 2.59 -7.35
C LYS A 156 15.10 3.89 -7.97
N GLY A 157 13.99 4.42 -7.47
CA GLY A 157 13.49 5.74 -7.84
C GLY A 157 13.38 6.65 -6.66
N HIS A 158 13.30 7.95 -6.91
CA HIS A 158 13.08 8.93 -5.86
C HIS A 158 12.22 10.09 -6.34
N ARG A 159 11.59 10.77 -5.39
CA ARG A 159 10.79 11.98 -5.62
C ARG A 159 10.90 12.92 -4.44
N SER A 160 11.19 14.19 -4.69
CA SER A 160 11.13 15.24 -3.68
C SER A 160 9.74 15.88 -3.68
N ILE A 161 9.20 16.10 -2.49
CA ILE A 161 7.84 16.59 -2.26
C ILE A 161 7.91 17.80 -1.33
N ASP A 162 7.19 18.86 -1.71
CA ASP A 162 6.85 19.98 -0.83
C ASP A 162 5.61 19.60 0.00
N LEU A 163 5.83 19.37 1.29
CA LEU A 163 4.80 18.93 2.24
C LEU A 163 3.90 20.09 2.70
N SER A 164 4.27 21.33 2.42
CA SER A 164 3.38 22.47 2.66
C SER A 164 2.21 22.49 1.68
N ALA A 165 2.45 22.06 0.44
CA ALA A 165 1.43 21.88 -0.59
C ALA A 165 0.69 20.53 -0.45
N GLN A 166 1.39 19.47 -0.03
CA GLN A 166 0.83 18.11 0.10
C GLN A 166 0.95 17.59 1.54
N PRO A 167 0.18 18.14 2.51
CA PRO A 167 0.30 17.80 3.92
C PRO A 167 -0.08 16.35 4.27
N HIS A 168 -0.88 15.69 3.42
CA HIS A 168 -1.27 14.28 3.59
C HIS A 168 -0.12 13.30 3.28
N LEU A 169 0.94 13.76 2.59
CA LEU A 169 2.14 12.96 2.29
C LEU A 169 3.22 13.09 3.36
N ARG A 170 2.94 13.72 4.50
CA ARG A 170 3.92 13.82 5.59
C ARG A 170 4.32 12.43 6.10
N PRO A 171 5.61 12.19 6.37
CA PRO A 171 6.07 10.89 6.84
C PRO A 171 5.46 10.49 8.18
N ILE A 172 5.40 9.18 8.40
CA ILE A 172 5.21 8.61 9.74
C ILE A 172 6.60 8.36 10.32
N ARG A 173 6.86 8.94 11.50
CA ARG A 173 8.04 8.64 12.32
C ARG A 173 7.72 7.48 13.25
N ILE A 174 8.62 6.50 13.27
CA ILE A 174 8.64 5.38 14.18
C ILE A 174 9.94 5.52 14.99
N THR A 175 9.83 5.91 16.26
CA THR A 175 11.02 6.15 17.10
C THR A 175 11.73 4.85 17.44
N ALA A 176 13.02 4.93 17.75
CA ALA A 176 13.83 3.78 18.15
C ALA A 176 13.15 2.97 19.26
N GLY A 177 12.98 1.66 19.04
CA GLY A 177 12.34 0.74 19.98
C GLY A 177 10.80 0.70 19.98
N ALA A 178 10.11 1.56 19.22
CA ALA A 178 8.65 1.67 19.25
C ALA A 178 7.90 0.40 18.78
N LEU A 179 8.49 -0.41 17.90
CA LEU A 179 7.90 -1.68 17.43
C LEU A 179 8.08 -2.82 18.45
N GLY A 180 8.99 -2.64 19.41
CA GLY A 180 9.33 -3.61 20.46
C GLY A 180 10.73 -4.19 20.30
N SER A 181 11.28 -4.76 21.39
CA SER A 181 12.59 -5.44 21.40
C SER A 181 13.77 -4.58 20.89
N GLY A 182 13.69 -3.25 21.03
CA GLY A 182 14.71 -2.33 20.52
C GLY A 182 14.63 -2.08 19.00
N VAL A 183 13.48 -2.35 18.39
CA VAL A 183 13.21 -2.14 16.95
C VAL A 183 12.27 -0.94 16.75
N PRO A 184 12.53 -0.04 15.79
CA PRO A 184 13.76 0.06 14.99
C PRO A 184 14.98 0.41 15.87
N SER A 185 16.19 0.16 15.39
CA SER A 185 17.44 0.47 16.13
C SER A 185 17.77 1.95 16.15
N SER A 186 17.21 2.72 15.21
CA SER A 186 17.22 4.18 15.12
C SER A 186 15.89 4.66 14.56
N ASP A 187 15.54 5.92 14.79
CA ASP A 187 14.27 6.47 14.27
C ASP A 187 14.12 6.20 12.76
N LEU A 188 12.97 5.67 12.38
CA LEU A 188 12.63 5.34 10.99
C LEU A 188 11.50 6.26 10.54
N MET A 189 11.68 6.92 9.40
CA MET A 189 10.62 7.69 8.74
C MET A 189 10.28 7.06 7.40
N VAL A 190 8.99 6.91 7.14
CA VAL A 190 8.46 6.28 5.93
C VAL A 190 7.18 6.99 5.48
N SER A 191 6.77 6.79 4.22
CA SER A 191 5.48 7.31 3.76
C SER A 191 4.31 6.71 4.56
N PRO A 192 3.15 7.40 4.66
CA PRO A 192 1.99 6.92 5.41
C PRO A 192 1.54 5.49 5.07
N GLN A 193 1.61 5.11 3.80
CA GLN A 193 1.20 3.79 3.32
C GLN A 193 2.31 2.73 3.31
N HIS A 194 3.53 3.10 3.71
CA HIS A 194 4.60 2.14 3.81
C HIS A 194 4.27 1.09 4.87
N ARG A 195 4.26 -0.18 4.48
CA ARG A 195 3.85 -1.26 5.38
C ARG A 195 5.01 -1.73 6.24
N ILE A 196 4.70 -1.84 7.52
CA ILE A 196 5.59 -2.31 8.57
C ILE A 196 5.24 -3.77 8.87
N PHE A 197 6.26 -4.60 9.03
CA PHE A 197 6.09 -5.98 9.43
C PHE A 197 5.64 -6.07 10.90
N VAL A 198 4.60 -6.85 11.15
CA VAL A 198 4.06 -7.11 12.49
C VAL A 198 4.03 -8.62 12.71
N SER A 199 4.68 -9.09 13.77
CA SER A 199 4.63 -10.48 14.22
C SER A 199 4.11 -10.54 15.65
N SER A 200 2.86 -10.98 15.82
CA SER A 200 2.27 -11.03 17.15
C SER A 200 1.15 -12.05 17.31
N GLY A 201 0.91 -12.45 18.57
CA GLY A 201 -0.27 -13.26 18.90
C GLY A 201 -1.59 -12.53 18.69
N ILE A 202 -1.60 -11.18 18.69
CA ILE A 202 -2.80 -10.39 18.37
C ILE A 202 -3.09 -10.49 16.87
N ALA A 203 -2.06 -10.37 16.01
CA ALA A 203 -2.18 -10.59 14.58
C ALA A 203 -2.75 -11.98 14.27
N GLN A 204 -2.19 -13.03 14.88
CA GLN A 204 -2.68 -14.41 14.70
C GLN A 204 -4.19 -14.57 15.00
N ARG A 205 -4.69 -13.90 16.05
CA ARG A 205 -6.12 -13.97 16.42
C ARG A 205 -7.03 -13.14 15.52
N MET A 206 -6.51 -12.09 14.90
CA MET A 206 -7.30 -11.17 14.08
C MET A 206 -7.32 -11.56 12.61
N PHE A 207 -6.19 -12.05 12.09
CA PHE A 207 -5.98 -12.28 10.67
C PHE A 207 -5.78 -13.76 10.32
N GLY A 208 -5.73 -14.65 11.33
CA GLY A 208 -5.37 -16.06 11.10
C GLY A 208 -3.89 -16.26 10.75
N ALA A 209 -3.09 -15.19 10.69
CA ALA A 209 -1.66 -15.21 10.43
C ALA A 209 -0.92 -14.43 11.52
N ARG A 210 0.18 -14.99 12.03
CA ARG A 210 1.03 -14.33 13.04
C ARG A 210 1.79 -13.15 12.44
N GLU A 211 2.22 -13.29 11.19
CA GLU A 211 3.03 -12.34 10.45
C GLU A 211 2.15 -11.64 9.41
N ILE A 212 2.09 -10.32 9.46
CA ILE A 212 1.30 -9.49 8.55
C ILE A 212 2.05 -8.19 8.23
N LEU A 213 1.56 -7.48 7.22
CA LEU A 213 2.00 -6.13 6.86
C LEU A 213 0.91 -5.10 7.21
N VAL A 214 1.29 -4.02 7.86
CA VAL A 214 0.36 -2.94 8.28
C VAL A 214 0.93 -1.59 7.88
N ALA A 215 0.15 -0.77 7.18
CA ALA A 215 0.55 0.58 6.81
C ALA A 215 0.90 1.43 8.04
N ALA A 216 2.02 2.17 7.99
CA ALA A 216 2.56 2.93 9.10
C ALA A 216 1.54 3.91 9.71
N LYS A 217 0.72 4.58 8.89
CA LYS A 217 -0.31 5.52 9.37
C LYS A 217 -1.38 4.87 10.25
N GLN A 218 -1.60 3.56 10.09
CA GLN A 218 -2.59 2.81 10.86
C GLN A 218 -2.05 2.41 12.25
N LEU A 219 -0.75 2.62 12.49
CA LEU A 219 -0.05 2.29 13.73
C LEU A 219 0.14 3.48 14.68
N ILE A 220 -0.36 4.68 14.35
CA ILE A 220 -0.19 5.92 15.16
C ILE A 220 -0.74 5.79 16.61
N ALA A 221 -1.61 4.82 16.88
CA ALA A 221 -2.08 4.54 18.24
C ALA A 221 -1.01 3.89 19.15
N ILE A 222 0.15 3.51 18.60
CA ILE A 222 1.28 2.93 19.33
C ILE A 222 2.22 4.04 19.77
N ASP A 223 2.63 3.98 21.04
CA ASP A 223 3.54 4.97 21.62
C ASP A 223 4.87 4.99 20.87
N GLY A 224 5.32 6.18 20.45
CA GLY A 224 6.50 6.35 19.60
C GLY A 224 6.25 6.26 18.08
N ILE A 225 5.00 6.11 17.64
CA ILE A 225 4.63 6.18 16.21
C ILE A 225 3.75 7.41 15.98
N GLU A 226 4.22 8.37 15.18
CA GLU A 226 3.57 9.67 15.01
C GLU A 226 3.71 10.22 13.59
N LEU A 227 2.82 11.14 13.22
CA LEU A 227 2.99 11.93 12.00
C LEU A 227 4.07 12.99 12.22
N ALA A 228 5.07 13.06 11.33
CA ALA A 228 6.14 14.06 11.36
C ALA A 228 5.63 15.44 10.88
N SER A 229 4.74 16.05 11.69
CA SER A 229 4.00 17.26 11.36
C SER A 229 4.86 18.52 11.14
N GLU A 230 6.08 18.51 11.68
CA GLU A 230 7.03 19.62 11.60
C GLU A 230 7.80 19.69 10.27
N MET A 231 7.70 18.67 9.42
CA MET A 231 8.41 18.62 8.14
C MET A 231 7.66 19.41 7.05
N ASN A 232 8.42 20.23 6.31
CA ASN A 232 7.91 21.03 5.18
C ASN A 232 8.33 20.48 3.81
N ALA A 233 9.33 19.60 3.76
CA ALA A 233 9.73 18.91 2.54
C ALA A 233 10.30 17.54 2.88
N VAL A 234 10.22 16.61 1.93
CA VAL A 234 10.78 15.26 2.06
C VAL A 234 11.25 14.75 0.71
N THR A 235 12.32 13.95 0.69
CA THR A 235 12.67 13.13 -0.47
C THR A 235 12.38 11.68 -0.14
N TYR A 236 11.52 11.09 -0.95
CA TYR A 236 11.08 9.71 -0.87
C TYR A 236 11.82 8.84 -1.87
N PHE A 237 12.17 7.63 -1.46
CA PHE A 237 12.86 6.62 -2.25
C PHE A 237 12.06 5.32 -2.30
N HIS A 238 12.07 4.68 -3.46
CA HIS A 238 11.48 3.37 -3.69
C HIS A 238 12.57 2.39 -4.10
N ILE A 239 12.50 1.17 -3.59
CA ILE A 239 13.41 0.09 -3.98
C ILE A 239 12.58 -1.10 -4.48
N LEU A 240 12.89 -1.56 -5.68
CA LEU A 240 12.23 -2.68 -6.32
C LEU A 240 13.20 -3.84 -6.45
N LEU A 241 12.74 -5.03 -6.04
CA LEU A 241 13.44 -6.31 -6.16
C LEU A 241 12.71 -7.20 -7.16
N ASP A 242 13.16 -8.44 -7.33
CA ASP A 242 12.49 -9.42 -8.21
C ASP A 242 11.08 -9.80 -7.74
N ARG A 243 10.82 -9.66 -6.44
CA ARG A 243 9.54 -9.96 -5.79
C ARG A 243 9.26 -8.88 -4.75
N HIS A 244 8.05 -8.92 -4.22
CA HIS A 244 7.77 -8.19 -3.00
C HIS A 244 8.45 -8.89 -1.83
N GLU A 245 9.31 -8.17 -1.13
CA GLU A 245 10.14 -8.72 -0.07
C GLU A 245 9.97 -7.88 1.21
N ILE A 246 10.29 -8.50 2.34
CA ILE A 246 10.48 -7.78 3.59
C ILE A 246 11.97 -7.49 3.74
N VAL A 247 12.33 -6.22 3.76
CA VAL A 247 13.71 -5.71 3.91
C VAL A 247 13.97 -5.23 5.33
N LEU A 248 15.24 -5.04 5.69
CA LEU A 248 15.61 -4.39 6.95
C LEU A 248 15.96 -2.92 6.71
N SER A 249 15.18 -2.03 7.32
CA SER A 249 15.34 -0.57 7.28
C SER A 249 15.48 0.00 8.70
N ASN A 250 16.59 0.65 9.02
CA ASN A 250 16.92 1.12 10.38
C ASN A 250 16.74 0.01 11.45
N GLY A 251 17.09 -1.23 11.08
CA GLY A 251 16.91 -2.41 11.93
C GLY A 251 15.47 -2.92 12.09
N ALA A 252 14.46 -2.25 11.49
CA ALA A 252 13.09 -2.72 11.43
C ALA A 252 12.77 -3.44 10.12
N GLU A 253 11.84 -4.40 10.19
CA GLU A 253 11.36 -5.12 9.02
C GLU A 253 10.23 -4.33 8.32
N THR A 254 10.44 -4.00 7.06
CA THR A 254 9.54 -3.17 6.24
C THR A 254 9.42 -3.72 4.83
N GLU A 255 8.46 -3.22 4.06
CA GLU A 255 8.19 -3.72 2.72
C GLU A 255 9.12 -3.10 1.66
N SER A 256 9.55 -3.89 0.66
CA SER A 256 10.09 -3.33 -0.59
C SER A 256 8.94 -2.77 -1.44
N LEU A 257 9.22 -2.08 -2.54
CA LEU A 257 8.16 -1.65 -3.45
C LEU A 257 7.39 -2.86 -3.97
N TYR A 258 6.12 -2.96 -3.59
CA TYR A 258 5.17 -3.88 -4.18
C TYR A 258 4.69 -3.33 -5.53
N VAL A 259 5.06 -3.93 -6.65
CA VAL A 259 4.55 -3.51 -7.99
C VAL A 259 3.18 -4.09 -8.27
N GLY A 260 2.25 -3.83 -7.35
CA GLY A 260 0.83 -3.95 -7.62
C GLY A 260 0.33 -2.81 -8.49
N ILE A 261 -0.96 -2.89 -8.81
CA ILE A 261 -1.69 -1.87 -9.55
C ILE A 261 -1.37 -0.47 -9.03
N GLU A 262 -1.42 -0.25 -7.70
CA GLU A 262 -1.25 1.06 -7.06
C GLU A 262 0.16 1.65 -7.12
N ALA A 263 1.20 0.82 -7.09
CA ALA A 263 2.56 1.31 -7.31
C ALA A 263 2.71 1.86 -8.73
N LEU A 264 2.18 1.16 -9.74
CA LEU A 264 2.14 1.67 -11.11
C LEU A 264 1.26 2.93 -11.25
N ARG A 265 0.24 3.15 -10.40
CA ARG A 265 -0.59 4.38 -10.37
C ARG A 265 0.15 5.61 -9.86
N SER A 266 1.09 5.42 -8.94
CA SER A 266 1.77 6.51 -8.21
C SER A 266 3.14 6.87 -8.79
N LEU A 267 3.75 5.96 -9.56
CA LEU A 267 4.98 6.21 -10.29
C LEU A 267 4.72 7.13 -11.49
N GLY A 268 5.55 8.17 -11.66
CA GLY A 268 5.47 9.04 -12.83
C GLY A 268 5.75 8.28 -14.13
N THR A 269 5.29 8.81 -15.28
CA THR A 269 5.36 8.16 -16.59
C THR A 269 6.75 7.64 -16.96
N ASN A 270 7.81 8.38 -16.62
CA ASN A 270 9.20 7.99 -16.88
C ASN A 270 9.63 6.80 -16.01
N ALA A 271 9.40 6.87 -14.69
CA ALA A 271 9.72 5.78 -13.75
C ALA A 271 8.97 4.49 -14.12
N ARG A 272 7.70 4.61 -14.52
CA ARG A 272 6.92 3.48 -15.01
C ARG A 272 7.52 2.88 -16.27
N LYS A 273 7.91 3.70 -17.25
CA LYS A 273 8.52 3.24 -18.50
C LYS A 273 9.82 2.48 -18.22
N GLU A 274 10.66 3.02 -17.35
CA GLU A 274 11.90 2.37 -16.91
C GLU A 274 11.63 1.02 -16.21
N ILE A 275 10.66 0.96 -15.30
CA ILE A 275 10.27 -0.29 -14.63
C ILE A 275 9.75 -1.34 -15.62
N LEU A 276 8.93 -0.94 -16.60
CA LEU A 276 8.42 -1.84 -17.65
C LEU A 276 9.52 -2.26 -18.64
N GLU A 277 10.58 -1.46 -18.81
CA GLU A 277 11.76 -1.85 -19.60
C GLU A 277 12.64 -2.86 -18.85
N ILE A 278 12.79 -2.71 -17.52
CA ILE A 278 13.57 -3.62 -16.67
C ILE A 278 12.83 -4.95 -16.45
N PHE A 279 11.51 -4.89 -16.30
CA PHE A 279 10.63 -6.02 -16.13
C PHE A 279 9.54 -6.01 -17.20
N PRO A 280 9.85 -6.41 -18.44
CA PRO A 280 8.85 -6.48 -19.52
C PRO A 280 7.74 -7.48 -19.19
N GLU A 281 7.99 -8.46 -18.32
CA GLU A 281 6.93 -9.29 -17.77
C GLU A 281 5.91 -8.50 -16.93
N LEU A 282 6.19 -7.32 -16.39
CA LEU A 282 5.15 -6.51 -15.74
C LEU A 282 4.16 -5.90 -16.76
N SER A 283 4.46 -5.93 -18.07
CA SER A 283 3.48 -5.59 -19.12
C SER A 283 2.61 -6.78 -19.55
N ASP A 284 3.15 -8.01 -19.53
CA ASP A 284 2.46 -9.24 -20.00
C ASP A 284 1.96 -10.18 -18.88
N ARG A 285 2.67 -10.20 -17.74
CA ARG A 285 2.32 -10.82 -16.44
C ARG A 285 1.85 -9.72 -15.49
N LEU A 286 0.62 -9.29 -15.70
CA LEU A 286 -0.13 -8.55 -14.69
C LEU A 286 -0.83 -9.50 -13.70
N ALA A 287 -0.21 -10.64 -13.42
CA ALA A 287 -0.47 -11.37 -12.18
C ALA A 287 0.05 -10.45 -11.08
N GLN A 288 -0.84 -10.01 -10.19
CA GLN A 288 -0.41 -9.30 -8.99
C GLN A 288 0.72 -10.13 -8.35
N PRO A 289 1.93 -9.56 -8.12
CA PRO A 289 2.90 -10.27 -7.31
C PRO A 289 2.22 -10.64 -5.99
N ASP A 290 2.50 -11.80 -5.40
CA ASP A 290 1.98 -12.04 -4.07
C ASP A 290 2.66 -11.06 -3.12
N PHE A 291 1.90 -10.43 -2.23
CA PHE A 291 2.51 -9.74 -1.11
C PHE A 291 3.35 -10.75 -0.30
N ALA A 292 4.51 -10.32 0.21
CA ALA A 292 5.34 -11.16 1.06
C ALA A 292 4.56 -11.72 2.27
N ARG A 293 3.56 -10.99 2.78
CA ARG A 293 2.66 -11.41 3.86
C ARG A 293 1.24 -10.87 3.64
N PRO A 294 0.22 -11.42 4.31
CA PRO A 294 -1.11 -10.84 4.33
C PRO A 294 -1.07 -9.37 4.77
N VAL A 295 -1.78 -8.52 4.04
CA VAL A 295 -1.86 -7.08 4.31
C VAL A 295 -3.13 -6.79 5.11
N ALA A 296 -2.99 -6.01 6.19
CA ALA A 296 -4.13 -5.52 6.92
C ALA A 296 -4.78 -4.35 6.17
N THR A 297 -6.11 -4.38 6.02
CA THR A 297 -6.88 -3.18 5.67
C THR A 297 -6.67 -2.11 6.74
N GLY A 298 -6.84 -0.84 6.41
CA GLY A 298 -6.63 0.27 7.33
C GLY A 298 -7.47 0.16 8.59
N ARG A 299 -8.75 -0.20 8.47
CA ARG A 299 -9.61 -0.47 9.63
C ARG A 299 -9.08 -1.59 10.52
N LEU A 300 -8.69 -2.72 9.94
CA LEU A 300 -8.16 -3.83 10.73
C LEU A 300 -6.78 -3.52 11.31
N GLY A 301 -5.95 -2.75 10.61
CA GLY A 301 -4.67 -2.22 11.07
C GLY A 301 -4.82 -1.33 12.31
N ARG A 302 -5.73 -0.34 12.27
CA ARG A 302 -6.04 0.51 13.44
C ARG A 302 -6.56 -0.29 14.62
N LYS A 303 -7.45 -1.26 14.36
CA LYS A 303 -7.97 -2.15 15.40
C LYS A 303 -6.85 -2.99 16.01
N LEU A 304 -5.88 -3.44 15.22
CA LEU A 304 -4.70 -4.14 15.70
C LEU A 304 -3.86 -3.21 16.58
N ALA A 305 -3.54 -2.00 16.12
CA ALA A 305 -2.76 -1.03 16.86
C ALA A 305 -3.40 -0.71 18.23
N ALA A 306 -4.71 -0.43 18.24
CA ALA A 306 -5.46 -0.17 19.47
C ALA A 306 -5.39 -1.35 20.46
N ARG A 307 -5.45 -2.60 19.98
CA ARG A 307 -5.33 -3.79 20.84
C ARG A 307 -3.92 -3.96 21.39
N HIS A 308 -2.90 -3.67 20.60
CA HIS A 308 -1.51 -3.69 21.07
C HIS A 308 -1.29 -2.67 22.19
N ALA A 309 -1.73 -1.42 21.98
CA ALA A 309 -1.66 -0.36 22.98
C ALA A 309 -2.42 -0.71 24.27
N GLN A 310 -3.68 -1.14 24.16
CA GLN A 310 -4.52 -1.49 25.32
C GLN A 310 -3.96 -2.65 26.15
N ASN A 311 -3.25 -3.60 25.52
CA ASN A 311 -2.72 -4.77 26.19
C ASN A 311 -1.22 -4.64 26.56
N GLY A 312 -0.59 -3.50 26.26
CA GLY A 312 0.84 -3.29 26.49
C GLY A 312 1.72 -4.34 25.79
N ARG A 313 1.38 -4.71 24.55
CA ARG A 313 2.10 -5.73 23.76
C ARG A 313 2.84 -5.09 22.60
N ALA A 314 4.11 -5.42 22.44
CA ALA A 314 4.92 -5.05 21.28
C ALA A 314 4.31 -5.54 19.96
N LEU A 315 4.52 -4.80 18.87
CA LEU A 315 4.11 -5.18 17.51
C LEU A 315 4.95 -6.33 16.96
N VAL A 316 6.22 -6.40 17.36
CA VAL A 316 7.14 -7.49 17.05
C VAL A 316 7.50 -8.23 18.33
N SER A 317 7.07 -9.49 18.43
CA SER A 317 7.23 -10.37 19.60
C SER A 317 7.27 -11.84 19.24
#